data_AF-A0A7J5JA17-F1
#
_entry.id   AF-A0A7J5JA17-F1
#
_cell.length_a   1.000
_cell.length_b   1.000
_cell.length_c   1.000
_cell.angle_alpha   90.00
_cell.angle_beta   90.00
_cell.angle_gamma   90.00
#
_symmetry.space_group_name_H-M   'P 1'
#
loop_
_entity.id
_entity.type
_entity.pdbx_description
1 polymer ?
#
loop_
_entity_poly.entity_id
_entity_poly.type
_entity_poly.pdbx_seq_one_letter_code
_entity_poly.pdbx_strand_id
1 'polypeptide(L)'
;VEIEREKGLQEVTILDENKEKEVYFNERNEWMGTSWDVQVANLPEAVKKSVMEKYSDYVIDDADYVVTPDNEWYILDLENKQIDKELKVKVDKDGVWL
;
A
#
# COMPACT_ATOMS: atom_id res chain seq x y z
N VAL A 1 -12.45 10.74 -13.15
CA VAL A 1 -11.52 9.77 -13.74
C VAL A 1 -10.34 10.56 -14.25
N GLU A 2 -9.19 10.34 -13.64
CA GLU A 2 -7.89 10.86 -14.04
C GLU A 2 -7.07 9.71 -14.64
N ILE A 3 -6.21 10.00 -15.63
CA ILE A 3 -5.42 8.98 -16.32
C ILE A 3 -3.98 9.47 -16.44
N GLU A 4 -3.06 8.72 -15.84
CA GLU A 4 -1.62 8.95 -15.93
C GLU A 4 -0.90 7.77 -16.59
N ARG A 5 0.31 8.03 -17.08
CA ARG A 5 1.20 6.98 -17.59
C ARG A 5 2.53 7.07 -16.88
N GLU A 6 2.84 6.08 -16.05
CA GLU A 6 4.11 5.97 -15.35
C GLU A 6 4.73 4.60 -15.60
N LYS A 7 6.03 4.56 -15.92
CA LYS A 7 6.83 3.32 -16.00
C LYS A 7 6.23 2.17 -16.86
N GLY A 8 5.42 2.50 -17.87
CA GLY A 8 4.77 1.51 -18.74
C GLY A 8 3.41 0.99 -18.26
N LEU A 9 2.89 1.55 -17.16
CA LEU A 9 1.53 1.33 -16.69
C LEU A 9 0.67 2.55 -17.01
N GLN A 10 -0.58 2.28 -17.38
CA GLN A 10 -1.64 3.28 -17.37
C GLN A 10 -2.33 3.21 -16.01
N GLU A 11 -2.28 4.32 -15.28
CA GLU A 11 -3.00 4.49 -14.03
C GLU A 11 -4.32 5.19 -14.29
N VAL A 12 -5.37 4.73 -13.61
CA VAL A 12 -6.72 5.30 -13.70
C VAL A 12 -7.25 5.53 -12.28
N THR A 13 -7.45 6.79 -11.91
CA THR A 13 -8.01 7.15 -10.62
C THR A 13 -9.54 7.14 -10.69
N ILE A 14 -10.17 6.37 -9.81
CA ILE A 14 -11.61 6.20 -9.72
C ILE A 14 -12.12 6.49 -8.31
N LEU A 15 -13.40 6.83 -8.20
CA LEU A 15 -14.11 6.85 -6.92
C LEU A 15 -14.95 5.57 -6.82
N ASP A 16 -14.61 4.70 -5.88
CA ASP A 16 -15.31 3.43 -5.62
C ASP A 16 -15.59 3.30 -4.11
N GLU A 17 -16.83 3.01 -3.73
CA GLU A 17 -17.26 2.95 -2.33
C GLU A 17 -16.88 4.20 -1.50
N ASN A 18 -16.94 5.38 -2.11
CA ASN A 18 -16.52 6.65 -1.49
C ASN A 18 -15.03 6.67 -1.07
N LYS A 19 -14.20 5.90 -1.77
CA LYS A 19 -12.73 5.91 -1.66
C LYS A 19 -12.13 6.19 -3.03
N GLU A 20 -11.10 7.01 -3.06
CA GLU A 20 -10.26 7.13 -4.22
C GLU A 20 -9.43 5.85 -4.37
N LYS A 21 -9.35 5.32 -5.58
CA LYS A 21 -8.55 4.14 -5.89
C LYS A 21 -7.78 4.38 -7.18
N GLU A 22 -6.53 3.93 -7.21
CA GLU A 22 -5.71 3.92 -8.41
C GLU A 22 -5.77 2.52 -9.03
N VAL A 23 -6.15 2.45 -10.31
CA VAL A 23 -6.25 1.18 -11.05
C VAL A 23 -5.19 1.16 -12.13
N TYR A 24 -4.32 0.16 -12.09
CA TYR A 24 -3.20 0.05 -13.02
C TYR A 24 -3.49 -0.97 -14.12
N PHE A 25 -3.19 -0.58 -15.36
CA PHE A 25 -3.26 -1.42 -16.55
C PHE A 25 -1.89 -1.46 -17.26
N ASN A 26 -1.51 -2.60 -17.83
CA ASN A 26 -0.33 -2.68 -18.69
C ASN A 26 -0.63 -2.20 -20.13
N GLU A 27 0.39 -2.21 -21.00
CA GLU A 27 0.26 -1.78 -22.41
C GLU A 27 -0.74 -2.59 -23.25
N ARG A 28 -1.16 -3.78 -22.76
CA ARG A 28 -2.17 -4.63 -23.39
C ARG A 28 -3.57 -4.38 -22.83
N ASN A 29 -3.73 -3.39 -21.97
CA ASN A 29 -4.94 -3.10 -21.19
C ASN A 29 -5.35 -4.24 -20.24
N GLU A 30 -4.39 -5.04 -19.78
CA GLU A 30 -4.64 -6.05 -18.75
C GLU A 30 -4.52 -5.38 -17.38
N TRP A 31 -5.48 -5.65 -16.48
CA TRP A 31 -5.46 -5.14 -15.11
C TRP A 31 -4.28 -5.74 -14.34
N MET A 32 -3.47 -4.87 -13.73
CA MET A 32 -2.27 -5.25 -12.98
C MET A 32 -2.43 -5.08 -11.48
N GLY A 33 -3.34 -4.23 -11.06
CA GLY A 33 -3.70 -4.11 -9.67
C GLY A 33 -4.52 -2.87 -9.38
N THR A 34 -4.98 -2.77 -8.15
CA THR A 34 -5.67 -1.61 -7.62
C THR A 34 -5.09 -1.30 -6.25
N SER A 35 -4.76 -0.04 -6.02
CA SER A 35 -4.31 0.47 -4.72
C SER A 35 -5.28 1.51 -4.18
N TRP A 36 -5.33 1.63 -2.86
CA TRP A 36 -6.02 2.72 -2.17
C TRP A 36 -5.51 2.90 -0.75
N ASP A 37 -5.60 4.13 -0.26
CA ASP A 37 -5.26 4.50 1.11
C ASP A 37 -6.12 3.73 2.13
N VAL A 38 -5.45 3.21 3.16
CA VAL A 38 -6.08 2.60 4.32
C VAL A 38 -5.62 3.33 5.56
N GLN A 39 -6.58 3.87 6.32
CA GLN A 39 -6.27 4.46 7.62
C GLN A 39 -5.52 3.45 8.49
N VAL A 40 -4.39 3.85 9.07
CA VAL A 40 -3.56 3.01 9.96
C VAL A 40 -4.39 2.33 11.06
N ALA A 41 -5.41 3.02 11.58
CA ALA A 41 -6.34 2.47 12.57
C ALA A 41 -7.05 1.20 12.09
N ASN A 42 -7.34 1.09 10.79
CA ASN A 42 -8.05 -0.03 10.16
C ASN A 42 -7.14 -1.16 9.68
N LEU A 43 -5.81 -1.04 9.83
CA LEU A 43 -4.90 -2.13 9.50
C LEU A 43 -5.17 -3.38 10.35
N PRO A 44 -4.98 -4.60 9.80
CA PRO A 44 -5.06 -5.82 10.58
C PRO A 44 -4.08 -5.80 11.77
N GLU A 45 -4.49 -6.39 12.90
CA GLU A 45 -3.63 -6.46 14.08
C GLU A 45 -2.32 -7.20 13.81
N ALA A 46 -2.36 -8.23 12.94
CA ALA A 46 -1.17 -8.99 12.55
C ALA A 46 -0.11 -8.11 11.86
N VAL A 47 -0.54 -7.20 10.99
CA VAL A 47 0.34 -6.23 10.30
C VAL A 47 0.95 -5.25 11.30
N LYS A 48 0.13 -4.64 12.17
CA LYS A 48 0.64 -3.71 13.19
C LYS A 48 1.64 -4.38 14.12
N LYS A 49 1.34 -5.62 14.53
CA LYS A 49 2.20 -6.42 15.41
C LYS A 49 3.53 -6.77 14.73
N SER A 50 3.51 -7.21 13.47
CA SER A 50 4.75 -7.57 12.77
C SER A 50 5.69 -6.38 12.61
N VAL A 51 5.14 -5.19 12.31
CA VAL A 51 5.91 -3.93 12.28
C VAL A 51 6.51 -3.61 13.65
N MET A 52 5.69 -3.65 14.70
CA MET A 52 6.15 -3.38 16.08
C MET A 52 7.28 -4.33 16.52
N GLU A 53 7.22 -5.60 16.14
CA GLU A 53 8.23 -6.60 16.48
C GLU A 53 9.55 -6.40 15.73
N LYS A 54 9.51 -5.93 14.47
CA LYS A 54 10.72 -5.76 13.63
C LYS A 54 11.32 -4.35 13.69
N TYR A 55 10.47 -3.34 13.85
CA TYR A 55 10.81 -1.92 13.81
C TYR A 55 10.18 -1.19 15.00
N SER A 56 10.54 -1.59 16.23
CA SER A 56 9.94 -1.07 17.47
C SER A 56 10.07 0.44 17.66
N ASP A 57 11.09 1.05 17.07
CA ASP A 57 11.36 2.50 17.16
C ASP A 57 10.71 3.31 16.01
N TYR A 58 9.96 2.63 15.13
CA TYR A 58 9.25 3.25 14.01
C TYR A 58 7.75 3.26 14.27
N VAL A 59 7.06 4.23 13.65
CA VAL A 59 5.60 4.29 13.58
C VAL A 59 5.16 4.11 12.13
N ILE A 60 3.97 3.54 11.92
CA ILE A 60 3.33 3.53 10.61
C ILE A 60 2.70 4.91 10.42
N ASP A 61 3.21 5.68 9.47
CA ASP A 61 2.71 7.03 9.15
C ASP A 61 1.58 6.95 8.12
N ASP A 62 1.76 6.15 7.08
CA ASP A 62 0.75 5.90 6.05
C ASP A 62 0.70 4.44 5.60
N ALA A 63 -0.43 4.05 4.99
CA ALA A 63 -0.62 2.72 4.47
C ALA A 63 -1.53 2.68 3.23
N ASP A 64 -1.04 2.04 2.18
CA ASP A 64 -1.84 1.64 1.03
C ASP A 64 -2.20 0.16 1.13
N TYR A 65 -3.37 -0.22 0.64
CA TYR A 65 -3.65 -1.62 0.32
C TYR A 65 -3.59 -1.85 -1.18
N VAL A 66 -2.88 -2.89 -1.59
CA VAL A 66 -2.68 -3.25 -2.99
C VAL A 66 -3.26 -4.63 -3.23
N VAL A 67 -4.12 -4.74 -4.23
CA VAL A 67 -4.62 -6.01 -4.76
C VAL A 67 -4.12 -6.17 -6.18
N THR A 68 -3.52 -7.33 -6.47
CA THR A 68 -3.10 -7.74 -7.82
C THR A 68 -3.74 -9.08 -8.17
N PRO A 69 -3.61 -9.57 -9.42
CA PRO A 69 -4.14 -10.89 -9.78
C PRO A 69 -3.59 -12.04 -8.93
N ASP A 70 -2.35 -11.93 -8.46
CA ASP A 70 -1.65 -13.03 -7.78
C ASP A 70 -1.68 -12.90 -6.26
N ASN A 71 -1.60 -11.68 -5.72
CA ASN A 71 -1.45 -11.43 -4.29
C ASN A 71 -2.03 -10.08 -3.86
N GLU A 72 -2.19 -9.93 -2.55
CA GLU A 72 -2.60 -8.70 -1.89
C GLU A 72 -1.66 -8.37 -0.72
N TRP A 73 -1.35 -7.09 -0.52
CA TRP A 73 -0.45 -6.65 0.54
C TRP A 73 -0.71 -5.19 0.92
N TYR A 74 -0.17 -4.80 2.07
CA TYR A 74 -0.05 -3.42 2.48
C TYR A 74 1.31 -2.86 2.11
N ILE A 75 1.34 -1.65 1.56
CA ILE A 75 2.54 -0.83 1.49
C ILE A 75 2.50 0.10 2.69
N LEU A 76 3.52 0.09 3.53
CA LEU A 76 3.56 0.90 4.76
C LEU A 76 4.72 1.88 4.68
N ASP A 77 4.45 3.15 4.94
CA ASP A 77 5.48 4.15 5.19
C ASP A 77 5.77 4.18 6.70
N LEU A 78 6.99 3.74 7.05
CA LEU A 78 7.45 3.69 8.43
C LEU A 78 8.38 4.86 8.70
N GLU A 79 8.10 5.62 9.75
CA GLU A 79 8.86 6.81 10.12
C GLU A 79 9.51 6.62 11.50
N ASN A 80 10.79 7.00 11.61
CA ASN A 80 11.46 7.20 12.89
C ASN A 80 11.85 8.68 13.04
N LYS A 81 11.02 9.41 13.78
CA LYS A 81 11.17 10.84 14.06
C LYS A 81 12.42 11.21 14.85
N GLN A 82 13.01 10.26 15.57
CA GLN A 82 14.20 10.54 16.39
C GLN A 82 15.47 10.69 15.54
N ILE A 83 15.51 9.99 14.40
CA ILE A 83 16.66 9.98 13.49
C ILE A 83 16.33 10.51 12.09
N ASP A 84 15.13 11.08 11.91
CA ASP A 84 14.65 11.65 10.65
C ASP A 84 14.79 10.67 9.47
N LYS A 85 14.24 9.46 9.67
CA LYS A 85 14.35 8.38 8.68
C LYS A 85 13.00 7.74 8.38
N GLU A 86 12.74 7.61 7.09
CA GLU A 86 11.58 6.92 6.54
C GLU A 86 11.99 5.66 5.77
N LEU A 87 11.11 4.68 5.72
CA LEU A 87 11.24 3.51 4.87
C LEU A 87 9.89 2.93 4.46
N LYS A 88 9.78 2.55 3.19
CA LYS A 88 8.61 1.91 2.59
C LYS A 88 8.78 0.39 2.62
N VAL A 89 7.81 -0.33 3.19
CA VAL A 89 7.84 -1.81 3.32
C VAL A 89 6.57 -2.45 2.81
N LYS A 90 6.64 -3.76 2.53
CA LYS A 90 5.48 -4.58 2.15
C LYS A 90 5.22 -5.67 3.18
N VAL A 91 3.96 -5.79 3.59
CA VAL A 91 3.49 -6.80 4.54
C VAL A 91 2.14 -7.33 4.07
N ASP A 92 1.95 -8.64 4.04
CA ASP A 92 0.64 -9.23 3.73
C ASP A 92 -0.35 -9.06 4.90
N LYS A 93 -1.62 -9.41 4.68
CA LYS A 93 -2.69 -9.28 5.70
C LYS A 93 -2.44 -10.10 6.98
N ASP A 94 -1.60 -11.13 6.92
CA ASP A 94 -1.29 -12.03 8.02
C ASP A 94 0.00 -11.60 8.75
N GLY A 95 0.60 -10.47 8.36
CA GLY A 95 1.79 -9.90 8.98
C GLY A 95 3.11 -10.43 8.43
N VAL A 96 3.10 -11.16 7.30
CA VAL A 96 4.29 -11.72 6.66
C VAL A 96 4.97 -10.65 5.80
N TRP A 97 6.30 -10.53 5.93
CA TRP A 97 7.13 -9.61 5.17
C TRP A 97 7.36 -10.11 3.74
N LEU A 98 7.19 -9.23 2.74
CA LEU A 98 7.36 -9.53 1.31
C LEU A 98 8.60 -8.88 0.70
#